data_AF-A0AAV8R1E2-F1
#
_entry.id   AF-A0AAV8R1E2-F1
#
_cell.length_a   1.000
_cell.length_b   1.000
_cell.length_c   1.000
_cell.angle_alpha   90.00
_cell.angle_beta   90.00
_cell.angle_gamma   90.00
#
_symmetry.space_group_name_H-M   'P 1'
#
loop_
_entity.id
_entity.type
_entity.pdbx_description
1 polymer ?
#
loop_
_entity_poly.entity_id
_entity_poly.type
_entity_poly.pdbx_seq_one_letter_code
_entity_poly.pdbx_strand_id
1 'polypeptide(L)'
;MVSREHKRAALHEKLQLLRSLTNSHALRKSSIILDASKYIQELKQKVNRLNQEIESAHNSTVRDNPLPSVTVETLKKGLLINVFSEKSCPGLLVAVLEAIESLGVSVVEAKASCTNAFFLELFGGEGESVDAQVVKEAVLHAVRSFHGSSDEA
;
A
#
# COMPACT_ATOMS: atom_id res chain seq x y z
N MET A 1 -43.34 -26.44 1.24
CA MET A 1 -42.29 -27.17 0.48
C MET A 1 -42.02 -26.41 -0.81
N VAL A 2 -40.77 -26.03 -1.12
CA VAL A 2 -40.45 -25.32 -2.37
C VAL A 2 -40.56 -26.28 -3.56
N SER A 3 -41.33 -25.90 -4.57
CA SER A 3 -41.58 -26.71 -5.77
C SER A 3 -40.30 -26.91 -6.62
N ARG A 4 -40.26 -28.01 -7.38
CA ARG A 4 -39.13 -28.38 -8.25
C ARG A 4 -38.87 -27.33 -9.34
N GLU A 5 -39.91 -26.72 -9.88
CA GLU A 5 -39.80 -25.61 -10.85
C GLU A 5 -39.07 -24.40 -10.26
N HIS A 6 -39.36 -24.03 -9.02
CA HIS A 6 -38.73 -22.90 -8.35
C HIS A 6 -37.22 -23.13 -8.17
N LYS A 7 -36.81 -24.36 -7.83
CA LYS A 7 -35.39 -24.73 -7.73
C LYS A 7 -34.67 -24.65 -9.08
N ARG A 8 -35.35 -25.01 -10.18
CA ARG A 8 -34.80 -24.91 -11.54
C ARG A 8 -34.62 -23.46 -11.99
N ALA A 9 -35.61 -22.60 -11.72
CA ALA A 9 -35.54 -21.17 -12.02
C ALA A 9 -34.38 -20.50 -11.25
N ALA A 10 -34.28 -20.74 -9.94
CA ALA A 10 -33.20 -20.19 -9.13
C ALA A 10 -31.80 -20.63 -9.59
N LEU A 11 -31.64 -21.87 -10.05
CA LEU A 11 -30.38 -22.34 -10.64
C LEU A 11 -30.06 -21.61 -11.95
N HIS A 12 -31.07 -21.33 -12.77
CA HIS A 12 -30.87 -20.61 -14.03
C HIS A 12 -30.40 -19.17 -13.80
N GLU A 13 -31.03 -18.46 -12.86
CA GLU A 13 -30.62 -17.12 -12.43
C GLU A 13 -29.15 -17.11 -11.97
N LYS A 14 -28.76 -18.05 -11.10
CA LYS A 14 -27.37 -18.18 -10.63
C LYS A 14 -26.38 -18.43 -11.76
N LEU A 15 -26.77 -19.21 -12.77
CA LEU A 15 -25.91 -19.47 -13.94
C LEU A 15 -25.77 -18.25 -14.84
N GLN A 16 -26.82 -17.44 -15.00
CA GLN A 16 -26.72 -16.18 -15.76
C GLN A 16 -25.82 -15.17 -15.04
N LEU A 17 -25.94 -15.06 -13.72
CA LEU A 17 -25.05 -14.22 -12.91
C LEU A 17 -23.60 -14.70 -13.01
N LEU A 18 -23.36 -16.02 -12.92
CA LEU A 18 -22.02 -16.58 -13.08
C LEU A 18 -21.45 -16.22 -14.46
N ARG A 19 -22.26 -16.37 -15.52
CA ARG A 19 -21.88 -16.03 -16.88
C ARG A 19 -21.50 -14.56 -17.04
N SER A 20 -22.25 -13.63 -16.45
CA SER A 20 -21.94 -12.20 -16.53
C SER A 20 -20.67 -11.85 -15.76
N LEU A 21 -20.48 -12.40 -14.56
CA LEU A 21 -19.31 -12.13 -13.72
C LEU A 21 -18.01 -12.67 -14.33
N THR A 22 -18.09 -13.81 -15.02
CA THR A 22 -16.93 -14.44 -15.67
C THR A 22 -16.75 -13.97 -17.11
N ASN A 23 -17.56 -13.00 -17.56
CA ASN A 23 -17.62 -12.49 -18.93
C ASN A 23 -17.69 -13.61 -19.99
N SER A 24 -18.41 -14.70 -19.67
CA SER A 24 -18.55 -15.86 -20.54
C SER A 24 -19.61 -15.60 -21.61
N HIS A 25 -19.23 -15.76 -22.88
CA HIS A 25 -20.18 -15.69 -23.99
C HIS A 25 -20.90 -17.01 -24.24
N ALA A 26 -20.61 -18.07 -23.48
CA ALA A 26 -21.15 -19.40 -23.70
C ALA A 26 -22.65 -19.49 -23.41
N LEU A 27 -23.38 -20.20 -24.27
CA LEU A 27 -24.82 -20.46 -24.11
C LEU A 27 -25.10 -21.77 -23.36
N ARG A 28 -24.13 -22.70 -23.35
CA ARG A 28 -24.25 -24.00 -22.68
C ARG A 28 -23.82 -23.90 -21.22
N LYS A 29 -24.62 -24.50 -20.32
CA LYS A 29 -24.36 -24.50 -18.88
C LYS A 29 -22.98 -25.08 -18.52
N SER A 30 -22.58 -26.18 -19.17
CA SER A 30 -21.26 -26.79 -18.95
C SER A 30 -20.12 -25.86 -19.36
N SER A 31 -20.27 -25.16 -20.49
CA SER A 31 -19.29 -24.19 -20.98
C SER A 31 -19.20 -22.97 -20.06
N ILE A 32 -20.34 -22.45 -19.55
CA ILE A 32 -20.34 -21.36 -18.55
C ILE A 32 -19.54 -21.77 -17.30
N ILE A 33 -19.73 -23.00 -16.82
CA ILE A 33 -19.02 -23.51 -15.64
C ILE A 33 -17.53 -23.72 -15.93
N LEU A 34 -17.18 -24.22 -17.12
CA LEU A 34 -15.79 -24.39 -17.54
C LEU A 34 -15.07 -23.04 -17.64
N ASP A 35 -15.69 -22.06 -18.29
CA ASP A 35 -15.16 -20.70 -18.41
C ASP A 35 -14.99 -20.06 -17.03
N ALA A 36 -15.97 -20.24 -16.13
CA ALA A 36 -15.87 -19.77 -14.75
C ALA A 36 -14.69 -20.41 -14.00
N SER A 37 -14.49 -21.71 -14.18
CA SER A 37 -13.39 -22.44 -13.55
C SER A 37 -12.04 -21.95 -14.04
N LYS A 38 -11.92 -21.69 -15.35
CA LYS A 38 -10.74 -21.10 -15.98
C LYS A 38 -10.49 -19.69 -15.46
N TYR A 39 -11.52 -18.84 -15.39
CA TYR A 39 -11.42 -17.48 -14.87
C TYR A 39 -10.94 -17.43 -13.42
N ILE A 40 -11.45 -18.32 -12.55
CA ILE A 40 -10.97 -18.44 -11.17
C ILE A 40 -9.48 -18.83 -11.13
N GLN A 41 -9.04 -19.75 -12.00
CA GLN A 41 -7.63 -20.13 -12.08
C GLN A 41 -6.74 -18.96 -12.55
N GLU A 42 -7.18 -18.22 -13.57
CA GLU A 42 -6.47 -17.03 -14.06
C GLU A 42 -6.36 -15.95 -12.97
N LEU A 43 -7.44 -15.70 -12.23
CA LEU A 43 -7.42 -14.77 -11.09
C LEU A 43 -6.44 -15.21 -10.00
N LYS A 44 -6.44 -16.49 -9.62
CA LYS A 44 -5.48 -17.03 -8.64
C LYS A 44 -4.04 -16.85 -9.12
N GLN A 45 -3.76 -17.13 -10.39
CA GLN A 45 -2.43 -16.92 -10.96
C GLN A 45 -2.05 -15.44 -10.97
N LYS A 46 -2.99 -14.54 -11.29
CA LYS A 46 -2.75 -13.09 -11.29
C LYS A 46 -2.42 -12.57 -9.89
N VAL A 47 -3.15 -13.01 -8.86
CA VAL A 47 -2.84 -12.67 -7.46
C VAL A 47 -1.45 -13.15 -7.06
N ASN A 48 -1.09 -14.40 -7.38
CA ASN A 48 0.24 -14.93 -7.07
C ASN A 48 1.37 -14.16 -7.77
N ARG A 49 1.18 -13.79 -9.05
CA ARG A 49 2.16 -12.98 -9.78
C ARG A 49 2.34 -11.59 -9.15
N LEU A 50 1.24 -10.91 -8.82
CA LEU A 50 1.29 -9.61 -8.16
C LEU A 50 1.97 -9.70 -6.79
N ASN A 51 1.71 -10.74 -6.01
CA ASN A 51 2.39 -10.95 -4.73
C ASN A 51 3.90 -11.17 -4.93
N GLN A 52 4.30 -11.97 -5.92
CA GLN A 52 5.71 -12.16 -6.26
C GLN A 52 6.37 -10.87 -6.75
N GLU A 53 5.67 -10.06 -7.56
CA GLU A 53 6.15 -8.76 -8.03
C GLU A 53 6.36 -7.80 -6.85
N ILE A 54 5.41 -7.73 -5.90
CA ILE A 54 5.52 -6.93 -4.67
C ILE A 54 6.71 -7.41 -3.82
N GLU A 55 6.83 -8.71 -3.58
CA GLU A 55 7.95 -9.31 -2.84
C GLU A 55 9.28 -9.06 -3.55
N SER A 56 9.33 -9.12 -4.88
CA SER A 56 10.53 -8.87 -5.66
C SER A 56 10.94 -7.40 -5.66
N ALA A 57 9.98 -6.47 -5.75
CA ALA A 57 10.21 -5.04 -5.63
C ALA A 57 10.75 -4.68 -4.23
N HIS A 58 10.18 -5.31 -3.20
CA HIS A 58 10.70 -5.22 -1.83
C HIS A 58 12.14 -5.76 -1.76
N ASN A 59 12.41 -6.96 -2.27
CA ASN A 59 13.75 -7.55 -2.22
C ASN A 59 14.81 -6.80 -3.05
N SER A 60 14.44 -6.20 -4.18
CA SER A 60 15.35 -5.35 -4.97
C SER A 60 15.67 -4.03 -4.26
N THR A 61 14.73 -3.49 -3.46
CA THR A 61 14.98 -2.30 -2.64
C THR A 61 15.83 -2.65 -1.40
N VAL A 62 15.62 -3.83 -0.81
CA VAL A 62 16.37 -4.35 0.35
C VAL A 62 17.81 -4.71 0.02
N ARG A 63 18.09 -5.29 -1.15
CA ARG A 63 19.45 -5.78 -1.48
C ARG A 63 20.47 -4.67 -1.72
N ASP A 64 20.03 -3.48 -2.11
CA ASP A 64 20.94 -2.37 -2.40
C ASP A 64 20.96 -1.26 -1.32
N ASN A 65 20.02 -1.24 -0.36
CA ASN A 65 20.16 -0.48 0.89
C ASN A 65 19.03 -0.80 1.89
N PRO A 66 19.32 -1.37 3.08
CA PRO A 66 18.33 -1.54 4.16
C PRO A 66 18.02 -0.21 4.88
N LEU A 67 18.31 0.93 4.26
CA LEU A 67 18.13 2.23 4.85
C LEU A 67 16.66 2.68 4.68
N PRO A 68 16.10 3.33 5.71
CA PRO A 68 14.82 4.00 5.58
C PRO A 68 14.88 5.01 4.44
N SER A 69 13.91 4.95 3.53
CA SER A 69 13.83 5.87 2.41
C SER A 69 12.98 7.08 2.81
N VAL A 70 13.54 8.26 2.56
CA VAL A 70 12.88 9.54 2.81
C VAL A 70 12.85 10.31 1.50
N THR A 71 11.66 10.66 1.03
CA THR A 71 11.48 11.54 -0.11
C THR A 71 10.75 12.81 0.33
N VAL A 72 11.16 13.94 -0.24
CA VAL A 72 10.53 15.24 -0.02
C VAL A 72 10.25 15.86 -1.38
N GLU A 73 8.99 16.15 -1.65
CA GLU A 73 8.54 16.76 -2.90
C GLU A 73 7.97 18.15 -2.62
N THR A 74 8.47 19.16 -3.31
CA THR A 74 7.92 20.51 -3.23
C THR A 74 6.68 20.63 -4.11
N LEU A 75 5.55 20.91 -3.48
CA LEU A 75 4.26 21.13 -4.14
C LEU A 75 3.92 22.61 -4.17
N LYS A 76 2.94 23.00 -5.01
CA LYS A 76 2.51 24.40 -5.17
C LYS A 76 2.05 25.10 -3.88
N LYS A 77 1.67 24.33 -2.86
CA LYS A 77 1.11 24.80 -1.59
C LYS A 77 1.82 24.23 -0.35
N GLY A 78 3.03 23.67 -0.52
CA GLY A 78 3.64 22.94 0.59
C GLY A 78 4.75 21.96 0.23
N LEU A 79 5.09 21.13 1.22
CA LEU A 79 6.05 20.02 1.10
C LEU A 79 5.34 18.71 1.36
N LEU A 80 5.53 17.72 0.49
CA LEU A 80 5.09 16.34 0.71
C LEU A 80 6.30 15.54 1.20
N ILE A 81 6.26 15.07 2.45
CA ILE A 81 7.33 14.27 3.04
C ILE A 81 6.83 12.83 3.15
N ASN A 82 7.51 11.90 2.49
CA ASN A 82 7.23 10.48 2.58
C ASN A 82 8.40 9.78 3.29
N VAL A 83 8.07 9.07 4.37
CA VAL A 83 9.01 8.25 5.12
C VAL A 83 8.57 6.81 5.03
N PHE A 84 9.47 5.93 4.59
CA PHE A 84 9.26 4.50 4.54
C PHE A 84 10.34 3.77 5.37
N SER A 85 9.89 2.85 6.22
CA SER A 85 10.77 1.96 6.96
C SER A 85 10.18 0.56 7.06
N GLU A 86 10.96 -0.46 6.69
CA GLU A 86 10.55 -1.87 6.72
C GLU A 86 10.52 -2.47 8.13
N LYS A 87 11.21 -1.85 9.09
CA LYS A 87 11.22 -2.29 10.49
C LYS A 87 10.15 -1.54 11.27
N SER A 88 9.40 -2.29 12.08
CA SER A 88 8.52 -1.69 13.08
C SER A 88 9.38 -1.05 14.18
N CYS A 89 9.41 0.28 14.20
CA CYS A 89 10.20 1.05 15.17
C CYS A 89 9.24 1.87 16.04
N PRO A 90 8.91 1.41 17.26
CA PRO A 90 8.08 2.17 18.20
C PRO A 90 8.73 3.52 18.48
N GLY A 91 8.03 4.63 18.24
CA GLY A 91 8.56 5.98 18.47
C GLY A 91 9.15 6.67 17.24
N LEU A 92 9.28 5.99 16.09
CA LEU A 92 9.78 6.62 14.85
C LEU A 92 8.89 7.78 14.38
N LEU A 93 7.57 7.64 14.49
CA LEU A 93 6.63 8.72 14.18
C LEU A 93 6.94 9.98 14.99
N VAL A 94 7.22 9.81 16.29
CA VAL A 94 7.51 10.92 17.20
C VAL A 94 8.81 11.60 16.79
N ALA A 95 9.88 10.82 16.57
CA ALA A 95 11.18 11.36 16.16
C ALA A 95 11.10 12.14 14.83
N VAL A 96 10.31 11.67 13.87
CA VAL A 96 10.12 12.38 12.60
C VAL A 96 9.34 13.68 12.80
N LEU A 97 8.27 13.67 13.60
CA LEU A 97 7.49 14.88 13.89
C LEU A 97 8.30 15.93 14.66
N GLU A 98 9.12 15.51 15.63
CA GLU A 98 10.03 16.40 16.37
C GLU A 98 11.06 17.06 15.44
N ALA A 99 11.60 16.31 14.47
CA ALA A 99 12.53 16.85 13.49
C ALA A 99 11.86 17.92 12.59
N ILE A 100 10.60 17.71 12.23
CA ILE A 100 9.83 18.65 11.40
C ILE A 100 9.45 19.90 12.20
N GLU A 101 9.05 19.73 13.45
CA GLU A 101 8.75 20.84 14.38
C GLU A 101 9.99 21.71 14.63
N SER A 102 11.16 21.08 14.81
CA SER A 102 12.44 21.77 14.98
C SER A 102 12.84 22.61 13.76
N LEU A 103 12.33 22.26 12.57
CA LEU A 103 12.52 23.01 11.33
C LEU A 103 11.46 24.10 11.11
N GLY A 104 10.46 24.23 12.01
CA GLY A 104 9.38 25.21 11.88
C GLY A 104 8.40 24.90 10.74
N VAL A 105 8.38 23.67 10.24
CA VAL A 105 7.46 23.26 9.16
C VAL A 105 6.09 22.93 9.76
N SER A 106 5.09 23.74 9.42
CA SER A 106 3.71 23.49 9.85
C SER A 106 3.09 22.33 9.07
N VAL A 107 2.69 21.26 9.75
CA VAL A 107 1.99 20.12 9.14
C VAL A 107 0.49 20.40 9.09
N VAL A 108 -0.10 20.36 7.90
CA VAL A 108 -1.55 20.55 7.66
C VAL A 108 -2.29 19.22 7.58
N GLU A 109 -1.69 18.23 6.90
CA GLU A 109 -2.25 16.88 6.77
C GLU A 109 -1.17 15.85 7.05
N ALA A 110 -1.54 14.78 7.76
CA ALA A 110 -0.65 13.69 8.10
C ALA A 110 -1.38 12.35 7.94
N LYS A 111 -0.75 11.41 7.26
CA LYS A 111 -1.25 10.05 7.08
C LYS A 111 -0.17 9.06 7.48
N ALA A 112 -0.48 8.21 8.46
CA ALA A 112 0.42 7.18 8.95
C ALA A 112 -0.17 5.78 8.75
N SER A 113 0.66 4.81 8.40
CA SER A 113 0.33 3.38 8.33
C SER A 113 1.46 2.55 8.90
N CYS A 114 1.12 1.49 9.62
CA CYS A 114 2.07 0.54 10.20
C CYS A 114 1.79 -0.91 9.75
N THR A 115 1.02 -1.10 8.68
CA THR A 115 0.71 -2.44 8.16
C THR A 115 1.93 -2.96 7.40
N ASN A 116 2.67 -3.90 8.01
CA ASN A 116 3.92 -4.52 7.52
C ASN A 116 5.15 -3.60 7.46
N ALA A 117 4.98 -2.31 7.19
CA ALA A 117 6.02 -1.29 7.18
C ALA A 117 5.48 0.04 7.74
N PHE A 118 6.37 0.89 8.24
CA PHE A 118 6.03 2.26 8.61
C PHE A 118 5.99 3.14 7.36
N PHE A 119 4.86 3.80 7.16
CA PHE A 119 4.66 4.81 6.13
C PHE A 119 4.10 6.07 6.78
N LEU A 120 4.75 7.20 6.53
CA LEU A 120 4.28 8.51 6.96
C LEU A 120 4.33 9.47 5.78
N GLU A 121 3.17 10.04 5.47
CA GLU A 121 2.98 11.09 4.48
C GLU A 121 2.55 12.36 5.20
N LEU A 122 3.28 13.45 4.99
CA LEU A 122 3.03 14.74 5.63
C LEU A 122 2.94 15.82 4.58
N PHE A 123 1.92 16.67 4.71
CA PHE A 123 1.72 17.85 3.89
C PHE A 123 2.00 19.10 4.71
N GLY A 124 3.12 19.78 4.44
CA GLY A 124 3.46 21.06 5.02
C GLY A 124 2.61 22.19 4.44
N GLY A 125 2.13 23.13 5.26
CA GLY A 125 1.38 24.31 4.82
C GLY A 125 2.27 25.44 4.27
N GLU A 126 1.65 26.51 3.77
CA GLU A 126 2.35 27.74 3.38
C GLU A 126 2.88 28.48 4.62
N GLY A 127 4.16 28.24 4.94
CA GLY A 127 4.99 28.97 5.89
C GLY A 127 6.39 29.15 5.30
N GLU A 128 7.29 29.88 5.99
CA GLU A 128 8.67 30.18 5.53
C GLU A 128 9.29 29.00 4.78
N SER A 129 9.74 29.24 3.54
CA SER A 129 10.13 28.16 2.61
C SER A 129 11.41 27.48 3.10
N VAL A 130 11.26 26.48 3.96
CA VAL A 130 12.35 25.59 4.35
C VAL A 130 12.73 24.78 3.12
N ASP A 131 14.02 24.73 2.84
CA ASP A 131 14.55 24.01 1.69
C ASP A 131 14.25 22.51 1.80
N ALA A 132 13.75 21.92 0.71
CA ALA A 132 13.32 20.51 0.67
C ALA A 132 14.48 19.55 0.98
N GLN A 133 15.72 19.91 0.64
CA GLN A 133 16.89 19.10 0.96
C GLN A 133 17.21 19.16 2.45
N VAL A 134 17.06 20.32 3.10
CA VAL A 134 17.23 20.47 4.56
C VAL A 134 16.21 19.60 5.31
N VAL A 135 14.94 19.64 4.90
CA VAL A 135 13.89 18.79 5.46
C VAL A 135 14.23 17.31 5.28
N LYS A 136 14.65 16.94 4.07
CA LYS A 136 15.04 15.56 3.76
C LYS A 136 16.16 15.08 4.67
N GLU A 137 17.24 15.84 4.81
CA GLU A 137 18.39 15.44 5.64
C GLU A 137 18.03 15.36 7.12
N ALA A 138 17.21 16.28 7.66
CA ALA A 138 16.79 16.24 9.06
C ALA A 138 15.92 15.01 9.37
N VAL A 139 14.95 14.70 8.51
CA VAL A 139 14.09 13.53 8.66
C VAL A 139 14.90 12.24 8.50
N LEU A 140 15.82 12.20 7.52
CA LEU A 140 16.68 11.04 7.29
C LEU A 140 17.64 10.83 8.48
N HIS A 141 18.15 11.92 9.07
CA HIS A 141 18.92 11.88 10.31
C HIS A 141 18.08 11.30 11.46
N ALA A 142 16.87 11.80 11.70
CA ALA A 142 15.99 11.29 12.76
C ALA A 142 15.72 9.78 12.62
N VAL A 143 15.51 9.30 11.39
CA VAL A 143 15.24 7.87 11.14
C VAL A 143 16.52 7.03 11.34
N ARG A 144 17.71 7.55 10.99
CA ARG A 144 19.01 6.90 11.23
C ARG A 144 19.38 6.84 12.70
N SER A 145 19.19 7.93 13.44
CA SER A 145 19.45 7.98 14.89
C SER A 145 18.63 6.93 15.63
N PHE A 146 17.42 6.65 15.17
CA PHE A 146 16.58 5.60 15.75
C PHE A 146 17.03 4.18 15.38
N HIS A 147 17.56 3.97 14.16
CA HIS A 147 18.12 2.67 13.75
C HIS A 147 19.38 2.27 14.53
N GLY A 148 20.15 3.24 15.04
CA GLY A 148 21.38 2.99 15.81
C GLY A 148 21.16 2.64 17.29
N SER A 149 19.93 2.73 17.81
CA SER A 149 19.64 2.53 19.24
C SER A 149 19.05 1.16 19.58
N SER A 150 18.89 0.24 18.61
CA SER A 150 18.29 -1.09 18.83
C SER A 150 19.26 -2.21 19.23
N ASP A 151 20.54 -1.93 19.46
CA ASP A 151 21.54 -2.95 19.86
C ASP A 151 21.80 -3.05 21.38
N GLU A 152 21.00 -2.37 22.23
CA GLU A 152 21.06 -2.54 23.69
C GLU A 152 19.66 -2.73 24.28
N ALA A 153 19.15 -3.96 24.24
CA ALA A 153 18.16 -4.49 25.20
C ALA A 153 18.07 -6.02 25.14
#